data_AF-A0A0R3DGX7-F1
#
_entry.id   AF-A0A0R3DGX7-F1
#
_cell.length_a   1.000
_cell.length_b   1.000
_cell.length_c   1.000
_cell.angle_alpha   90.00
_cell.angle_beta   90.00
_cell.angle_gamma   90.00
#
_symmetry.space_group_name_H-M   'P 1'
#
loop_
_entity.id
_entity.type
_entity.pdbx_description
1 polymer ?
#
loop_
_entity_poly.entity_id
_entity_poly.type
_entity_poly.pdbx_seq_one_letter_code
_entity_poly.pdbx_strand_id
1 'polypeptide(L)' 'MDYDISKAKDLIEKREDIDRQLAEIFGGSGAAKTRAAQKCSKCNKEGHSARTCPEKETATQLPAL' A
#
# COMPACT_ATOMS: atom_id res chain seq x y z
N MET A 1 16.14 22.59 -26.76
CA MET A 1 15.94 22.15 -25.35
C MET A 1 14.45 22.12 -25.04
N ASP A 2 13.69 21.50 -25.95
CA ASP A 2 12.24 21.63 -26.15
C ASP A 2 11.66 20.23 -26.48
N TYR A 3 12.53 19.36 -27.00
CA TYR A 3 12.36 17.91 -27.06
C TYR A 3 12.02 17.28 -25.69
N ASP A 4 12.75 17.65 -24.63
CA ASP A 4 12.52 17.09 -23.29
C ASP A 4 11.17 17.50 -22.70
N ILE A 5 10.72 18.73 -22.99
CA ILE A 5 9.42 19.24 -22.54
C ILE A 5 8.28 18.52 -23.29
N SER A 6 8.45 18.32 -24.59
CA SER A 6 7.48 17.58 -25.42
C SER A 6 7.39 16.12 -24.98
N LYS A 7 8.53 15.49 -24.69
CA LYS A 7 8.61 14.12 -24.18
C LYS A 7 8.02 13.99 -22.78
N ALA A 8 8.23 14.97 -21.91
CA ALA A 8 7.60 14.99 -20.58
C ALA A 8 6.07 15.04 -20.68
N LYS A 9 5.52 15.86 -21.59
CA LYS A 9 4.06 15.96 -21.79
C LYS A 9 3.45 14.65 -22.32
N ASP A 10 4.09 14.01 -23.29
CA ASP A 10 3.68 12.69 -23.82
C ASP A 10 3.71 11.60 -22.72
N LEU A 11 4.74 11.61 -21.87
CA LEU A 11 4.85 10.66 -20.76
C LEU A 11 3.77 10.87 -19.68
N ILE A 12 3.35 12.13 -19.45
CA ILE A 12 2.27 12.45 -18.52
C ILE A 12 0.93 11.96 -19.07
N GLU A 13 0.64 12.19 -20.35
CA GLU A 13 -0.59 11.70 -20.99
C GLU A 13 -0.68 10.17 -20.95
N LYS A 14 0.42 9.49 -21.29
CA LYS A 14 0.51 8.01 -21.21
C LYS A 14 0.32 7.48 -19.80
N ARG A 15 0.70 8.24 -18.77
CA ARG A 15 0.54 7.82 -17.38
C ARG A 15 -0.93 7.72 -17.00
N GLU A 16 -1.76 8.67 -17.42
CA GLU A 16 -3.20 8.66 -17.12
C GLU A 16 -3.93 7.53 -17.84
N ASP A 17 -3.52 7.23 -19.07
CA ASP A 17 -4.06 6.11 -19.84
C ASP A 17 -3.69 4.76 -19.21
N ILE A 18 -2.44 4.59 -18.75
CA ILE A 18 -2.01 3.41 -18.01
C ILE A 18 -2.80 3.24 -16.72
N ASP A 19 -3.00 4.31 -15.94
CA ASP A 19 -3.80 4.26 -14.71
C ASP A 19 -5.26 3.85 -15.00
N ARG A 20 -5.86 4.33 -16.10
CA ARG A 20 -7.20 3.91 -16.54
C ARG A 20 -7.24 2.44 -16.96
N GLN A 21 -6.28 1.99 -17.77
CA GLN A 21 -6.19 0.58 -18.19
C GLN A 21 -5.97 -0.36 -17.00
N LEU A 22 -5.13 0.05 -16.03
CA LEU A 22 -4.92 -0.70 -14.80
C LEU A 22 -6.18 -0.76 -13.94
N ALA A 23 -6.96 0.33 -13.89
CA ALA A 23 -8.25 0.33 -13.20
C ALA A 23 -9.29 -0.59 -13.88
N GLU A 24 -9.23 -0.77 -15.20
CA GLU A 24 -10.14 -1.68 -15.91
C GLU A 24 -9.71 -3.16 -15.74
N ILE A 25 -8.42 -3.45 -15.88
CA ILE A 25 -7.86 -4.81 -15.79
C ILE A 25 -7.79 -5.30 -14.34
N PHE A 26 -7.46 -4.42 -13.40
CA PHE A 26 -7.26 -4.73 -11.98
C PHE A 26 -8.30 -4.08 -11.04
N GLY A 27 -9.38 -3.52 -11.60
CA GLY A 27 -10.51 -2.89 -10.88
C GLY A 27 -11.29 -3.81 -9.96
N GLY A 28 -10.94 -5.10 -9.94
CA GLY A 28 -11.48 -6.09 -9.01
C GLY A 28 -10.62 -6.34 -7.77
N SER A 29 -9.51 -5.64 -7.51
CA SER A 29 -8.75 -5.61 -6.23
C SER A 29 -7.36 -4.95 -6.43
N GLY A 30 -7.21 -3.61 -6.37
CA GLY A 30 -5.83 -3.11 -6.48
C GLY A 30 -5.52 -1.63 -6.35
N ALA A 31 -6.42 -0.70 -6.66
CA ALA A 31 -6.04 0.72 -6.83
C ALA A 31 -6.62 1.68 -5.78
N ALA A 32 -7.05 1.17 -4.63
CA ALA A 32 -7.26 1.96 -3.42
C ALA A 32 -6.53 1.33 -2.24
N LYS A 33 -5.28 0.92 -2.44
CA LYS A 33 -4.34 0.81 -1.32
C LYS A 33 -3.73 2.20 -1.15
N THR A 34 -4.52 3.11 -0.57
CA THR A 34 -3.98 3.90 0.55
C THR A 34 -3.02 2.99 1.28
N ARG A 35 -1.84 3.49 1.61
CA ARG A 35 -0.88 2.81 2.49
C ARG A 35 -1.58 2.50 3.82
N ALA A 36 -2.51 1.55 3.84
CA ALA A 36 -3.00 0.89 5.02
C ALA A 36 -1.77 0.14 5.45
N ALA A 37 -0.96 0.83 6.26
CA ALA A 37 0.19 0.30 6.94
C ALA A 37 -0.20 -1.12 7.33
N GLN A 38 0.56 -2.11 6.83
CA GLN A 38 0.27 -3.51 7.05
C GLN A 38 0.19 -3.72 8.56
N LYS A 39 -1.03 -3.67 9.10
CA LYS A 39 -1.30 -3.91 10.49
C LYS A 39 -1.12 -5.39 10.74
N CYS A 40 -0.44 -5.71 11.82
CA CYS A 40 -0.21 -7.08 12.23
C CYS A 40 -1.55 -7.82 12.33
N SER A 41 -1.74 -8.90 11.56
CA SER A 41 -3.00 -9.66 11.61
C SER A 41 -3.24 -10.38 12.94
N LYS A 42 -2.28 -10.37 13.87
CA LYS A 42 -2.42 -10.98 15.20
C LYS A 42 -2.88 -9.99 16.27
N CYS A 43 -2.29 -8.79 16.32
CA CYS A 43 -2.60 -7.79 17.36
C CYS A 43 -3.18 -6.49 16.80
N ASN A 44 -3.34 -6.40 15.48
CA ASN A 44 -3.93 -5.26 14.77
C ASN A 44 -3.17 -3.92 14.98
N LYS A 45 -1.91 -3.98 15.44
CA LYS A 45 -0.98 -2.83 15.54
C LYS A 45 -0.16 -2.64 14.27
N GLU A 46 0.24 -1.41 13.99
CA GLU A 46 1.14 -1.07 12.88
C GLU A 46 2.63 -1.18 13.27
N GLY A 47 3.54 -1.14 12.29
CA GLY A 47 4.99 -1.21 12.50
C GLY A 47 5.62 -2.60 12.43
N HIS A 48 4.82 -3.68 12.44
CA HIS A 48 5.32 -5.05 12.26
C HIS A 48 4.27 -5.98 11.62
N SER A 49 4.72 -7.09 11.04
CA SER A 49 3.83 -8.12 10.44
C SER A 49 3.44 -9.20 11.44
N ALA A 50 2.44 -10.03 11.13
CA ALA A 50 2.09 -11.20 11.94
C ALA A 50 3.26 -12.18 12.19
N ARG A 51 4.30 -12.16 11.34
CA ARG A 51 5.52 -12.96 11.50
C ARG A 51 6.50 -12.35 12.51
N THR A 52 6.50 -11.04 12.65
CA THR A 52 7.38 -10.26 13.55
C THR A 52 6.63 -9.67 14.75
N CYS A 53 5.43 -10.17 15.05
CA CYS A 53 4.62 -9.67 16.16
C CYS A 53 5.32 -9.86 17.53
N PRO A 54 5.56 -8.80 18.31
CA PRO A 54 6.22 -8.87 19.61
C PRO A 54 5.30 -9.43 20.71
N GLU A 55 3.97 -9.39 20.53
CA GLU A 55 3.02 -9.95 21.51
C GLU A 55 3.07 -11.48 21.62
N LYS A 56 3.77 -12.15 20.71
CA LYS A 56 4.10 -13.58 20.84
C LYS A 56 4.95 -13.85 22.09
N GLU A 57 5.68 -12.85 22.55
CA GLU A 57 6.61 -12.96 23.66
C GLU A 57 5.97 -12.60 25.01
N THR A 58 4.73 -12.08 25.01
CA THR A 58 4.09 -11.49 26.20
C THR A 58 2.75 -12.12 26.55
N ALA A 59 2.54 -13.40 26.25
CA ALA A 59 1.36 -14.15 26.71
C ALA A 59 1.43 -14.50 28.22
N THR A 60 1.70 -13.51 29.08
CA THR A 60 1.63 -13.68 30.55
C THR A 60 1.09 -12.46 31.29
N GLN A 61 0.95 -11.27 30.70
CA GLN A 61 0.45 -10.13 31.48
C GLN A 61 -1.05 -9.90 31.29
N LEU A 62 -1.77 -10.65 32.15
CA LEU A 62 -3.15 -10.53 32.62
C LEU A 62 -3.65 -9.07 32.74
N PRO A 63 -4.92 -8.76 32.42
CA PRO A 63 -5.48 -7.44 32.69
C PRO A 63 -5.73 -7.27 34.19
N ALA A 64 -5.12 -6.27 34.81
CA ALA A 64 -5.52 -5.80 36.13
C ALA A 64 -6.54 -4.65 35.96
N LEU A 65 -7.62 -4.75 36.73
CA LEU A 65 -8.80 -3.89 36.82
C LEU A 65 -8.55 -2.38 36.59
#